data_AF-A0A8X6RHG4-F1
#
_entry.id   AF-A0A8X6RHG4-F1
#
_cell.length_a   1.000
_cell.length_b   1.000
_cell.length_c   1.000
_cell.angle_alpha   90.00
_cell.angle_beta   90.00
_cell.angle_gamma   90.00
#
_symmetry.space_group_name_H-M   'P 1'
#
loop_
_entity.id
_entity.type
_entity.pdbx_description
1 polymer ?
#
loop_
_entity_poly.entity_id
_entity_poly.type
_entity_poly.pdbx_seq_one_letter_code
_entity_poly.pdbx_strand_id
1 'polypeptide(L)' 'MRCIGQGLESLKTFCAVMSLPNPVEQKSHDVINNKLSRVMKEVAEESMKMAAVEEYSSSPDNLLTVSGDGTW' A
#
# COMPACT_ATOMS: atom_id res chain seq x y z
N MET A 1 9.54 -16.93 -13.51
CA MET A 1 9.29 -16.70 -12.06
C MET A 1 8.74 -15.29 -11.86
N ARG A 2 7.41 -15.16 -11.76
CA ARG A 2 6.74 -13.93 -11.30
C ARG A 2 6.15 -14.24 -9.92
N CYS A 3 6.99 -14.25 -8.90
CA CYS A 3 6.59 -14.61 -7.52
C CYS A 3 6.27 -13.38 -6.66
N ILE A 4 6.24 -12.17 -7.24
CA ILE A 4 5.87 -10.96 -6.52
C ILE A 4 4.38 -11.04 -6.19
N GLY A 5 4.04 -10.96 -4.90
CA GLY A 5 2.66 -10.93 -4.41
C GLY A 5 2.05 -12.29 -4.04
N GLN A 6 2.79 -13.40 -4.10
CA GLN A 6 2.27 -14.74 -3.76
C GLN A 6 2.39 -15.11 -2.26
N GLY A 7 2.82 -14.17 -1.41
CA GLY A 7 2.88 -14.33 0.05
C GLY A 7 3.99 -15.26 0.56
N LEU A 8 3.96 -15.57 1.85
CA LEU A 8 5.06 -16.25 2.55
C LEU A 8 5.35 -17.67 2.03
N GLU A 9 4.34 -18.45 1.65
CA GLU A 9 4.55 -19.82 1.16
C GLU A 9 5.32 -19.87 -0.16
N SER A 10 5.02 -18.93 -1.06
CA SER A 10 5.78 -18.79 -2.30
C SER A 10 7.24 -18.39 -2.03
N LEU A 11 7.47 -17.57 -1.01
CA LEU A 11 8.81 -17.14 -0.60
C LEU A 11 9.60 -18.31 -0.01
N LYS A 12 8.96 -19.18 0.80
CA LYS A 12 9.59 -20.40 1.30
C LYS A 12 10.00 -21.33 0.15
N THR A 13 9.11 -21.52 -0.82
CA THR A 13 9.38 -22.36 -1.99
C THR A 13 10.52 -21.78 -2.84
N PHE A 14 10.54 -20.46 -3.03
CA PHE A 14 11.63 -19.78 -3.72
C PHE A 14 12.96 -19.95 -2.99
N CYS A 15 13.01 -19.74 -1.67
CA CYS A 15 14.23 -19.95 -0.89
C CYS A 15 14.73 -21.39 -0.98
N ALA A 16 13.82 -22.37 -0.91
CA ALA A 16 14.17 -23.78 -1.05
C ALA A 16 14.75 -24.11 -2.44
N VAL A 17 14.16 -23.59 -3.52
CA VAL A 17 14.64 -23.79 -4.90
C VAL A 17 16.00 -23.13 -5.12
N MET A 18 16.22 -21.97 -4.50
CA MET A 18 17.44 -21.17 -4.68
C MET A 18 18.54 -21.50 -3.66
N SER A 19 18.35 -22.50 -2.79
CA SER A 19 19.26 -22.84 -1.68
C SER A 19 19.60 -21.64 -0.77
N LEU A 20 18.63 -20.75 -0.57
CA LEU A 20 18.74 -19.59 0.32
C LEU A 20 18.27 -19.97 1.74
N PRO A 21 18.73 -19.24 2.78
CA PRO A 21 18.22 -19.43 4.12
C PRO A 21 16.70 -19.24 4.16
N ASN A 22 16.05 -19.94 5.10
CA ASN A 22 14.61 -19.84 5.28
C ASN A 22 14.18 -18.39 5.52
N PRO A 23 13.07 -17.96 4.91
CA PRO A 23 12.55 -16.62 5.14
C PRO A 23 12.11 -16.46 6.59
N VAL A 24 11.90 -15.20 6.98
CA VAL A 24 11.44 -14.83 8.33
C VAL A 24 10.21 -15.65 8.75
N GLU A 25 10.10 -15.91 10.05
CA GLU A 25 8.95 -16.61 10.62
C GLU A 25 7.63 -15.95 10.23
N GLN A 26 6.57 -16.75 10.12
CA GLN A 26 5.25 -16.27 9.70
C GLN A 26 4.72 -15.12 10.57
N LYS A 27 4.92 -15.20 11.88
CA LYS A 27 4.55 -14.13 12.81
C LYS A 27 5.24 -12.81 12.45
N SER A 28 6.54 -12.85 12.16
CA SER A 28 7.33 -11.68 11.79
C SER A 28 6.91 -11.14 10.43
N HIS A 29 6.68 -12.01 9.44
CA HIS A 29 6.14 -11.64 8.13
C HIS A 29 4.79 -10.90 8.25
N ASP A 30 3.88 -11.42 9.05
CA ASP A 30 2.54 -10.85 9.22
C ASP A 30 2.60 -9.52 9.97
N VAL A 31 3.46 -9.39 10.99
CA VAL A 31 3.70 -8.11 11.68
C VAL A 31 4.22 -7.05 10.72
N ILE A 32 5.19 -7.40 9.86
CA ILE A 32 5.74 -6.48 8.85
C ILE A 32 4.65 -6.02 7.89
N ASN A 33 3.88 -6.95 7.33
CA ASN A 33 2.83 -6.62 6.37
C ASN A 33 1.70 -5.78 6.99
N ASN A 34 1.30 -6.09 8.23
CA ASN A 34 0.28 -5.30 8.92
C ASN A 34 0.78 -3.88 9.19
N LYS A 35 2.04 -3.73 9.61
CA LYS A 35 2.63 -2.41 9.83
C LYS A 35 2.75 -1.63 8.54
N LEU A 36 3.21 -2.26 7.46
CA LEU A 36 3.32 -1.63 6.16
C LEU A 36 1.94 -1.21 5.62
N SER A 37 0.95 -2.09 5.68
CA SER A 37 -0.43 -1.81 5.27
C SER A 37 -1.00 -0.60 6.02
N ARG A 38 -0.80 -0.55 7.34
CA ARG A 38 -1.23 0.58 8.16
C ARG A 38 -0.57 1.90 7.73
N VAL A 39 0.76 1.92 7.59
CA VAL A 39 1.49 3.14 7.19
C VAL A 39 1.07 3.58 5.79
N MET A 40 0.94 2.65 4.84
CA MET A 40 0.48 2.97 3.49
C MET A 40 -0.92 3.57 3.49
N LYS A 41 -1.82 3.07 4.35
CA LYS A 41 -3.16 3.64 4.52
C LYS A 41 -3.09 5.06 5.10
N GLU A 42 -2.29 5.28 6.14
CA GLU A 42 -2.11 6.60 6.75
C GLU A 42 -1.57 7.62 5.71
N VAL A 43 -0.56 7.23 4.92
CA VAL A 43 0.01 8.06 3.84
C VAL A 43 -1.02 8.31 2.74
N ALA A 44 -1.81 7.32 2.34
CA ALA A 44 -2.86 7.51 1.34
C ALA A 44 -3.93 8.48 1.82
N GLU A 45 -4.37 8.37 3.09
CA GLU A 45 -5.32 9.29 3.70
C GLU A 45 -4.77 10.73 3.79
N GLU A 46 -3.50 10.88 4.18
CA GLU A 46 -2.84 12.18 4.22
C GLU A 46 -2.71 12.79 2.82
N SER A 47 -2.28 11.99 1.84
CA SER A 47 -2.19 12.41 0.44
C SER A 47 -3.54 12.87 -0.11
N MET A 48 -4.62 12.13 0.15
CA MET A 48 -5.96 12.51 -0.29
C MET A 48 -6.44 13.80 0.39
N LYS A 49 -6.13 13.99 1.68
CA LYS A 49 -6.47 15.24 2.39
C LYS A 49 -5.73 16.43 1.81
N MET A 50 -4.43 16.30 1.52
CA MET A 50 -3.64 17.37 0.90
C MET A 50 -4.20 17.73 -0.48
N ALA A 51 -4.48 16.73 -1.31
CA ALA A 51 -5.07 16.94 -2.64
C ALA A 51 -6.43 17.66 -2.54
N ALA A 52 -7.28 17.28 -1.60
CA ALA A 52 -8.56 17.96 -1.39
C ALA A 52 -8.39 19.43 -0.95
N VAL A 53 -7.40 19.74 -0.10
CA VAL A 53 -7.10 21.12 0.32
C VAL A 53 -6.56 21.95 -0.83
N GLU A 54 -5.69 21.36 -1.66
CA GLU A 54 -5.13 22.00 -2.85
C GLU A 54 -6.22 22.33 -3.87
N GLU A 55 -7.12 21.39 -4.14
CA GLU A 55 -8.26 21.56 -5.06
C GLU A 55 -9.21 22.65 -4.56
N TYR A 56 -9.53 22.65 -3.26
CA TYR A 56 -10.38 23.67 -2.65
C TYR A 56 -9.77 25.08 -2.78
N SER A 57 -8.46 25.20 -2.57
CA SER A 57 -7.74 26.48 -2.62
C SER A 57 -7.55 26.99 -4.05
N SER A 58 -7.51 26.09 -5.03
CA SER A 58 -7.35 26.42 -6.45
C SER A 58 -8.69 26.69 -7.15
N SER A 59 -9.80 26.34 -6.51
CA SER A 59 -11.14 26.52 -7.07
C SER A 59 -11.59 27.99 -6.96
N PRO A 60 -12.04 28.63 -8.05
CA PRO A 60 -12.42 30.04 -8.07
C PRO A 60 -13.61 30.38 -7.16
N ASP A 61 -14.47 29.39 -6.87
CA ASP A 61 -15.66 29.54 -6.04
C ASP A 61 -15.50 28.93 -4.63
N ASN A 62 -14.29 28.51 -4.24
CA ASN A 62 -14.04 27.73 -3.01
C ASN A 62 -14.99 26.52 -2.89
N LEU A 63 -15.30 25.85 -4.00
CA LEU A 63 -16.21 24.71 -4.04
C LEU A 63 -15.42 23.44 -4.38
N LEU A 64 -15.51 22.42 -3.51
CA LEU A 64 -14.92 21.11 -3.78
C LEU A 64 -15.80 20.36 -4.79
N THR A 65 -15.37 20.32 -6.05
CA THR A 65 -16.10 19.57 -7.09
C THR A 65 -15.67 18.11 -7.03
N VAL A 66 -16.58 17.22 -6.65
CA VAL A 66 -16.31 15.78 -6.58
C VAL A 66 -16.92 15.12 -7.81
N SER A 67 -16.09 14.53 -8.66
CA SER A 67 -16.56 13.73 -9.79
C SER A 67 -17.16 12.42 -9.27
N GLY A 68 -18.45 12.21 -9.54
CA GLY A 68 -19.22 11.04 -9.06
C GLY A 68 -18.81 9.70 -9.68
N ASP A 69 -17.83 9.69 -10.58
CA ASP A 69 -17.26 8.49 -11.22
C ASP A 69 -16.09 7.90 -10.42
N GLY A 70 -15.65 8.56 -9.35
CA GLY A 70 -14.61 8.07 -8.45
C GLY A 70 -13.18 8.35 -8.93
N THR A 71 -13.02 9.15 -9.98
CA THR A 71 -11.72 9.65 -10.43
C THR A 71 -11.47 11.06 -9.88
N TRP A 72 -10.29 11.21 -9.26
CA TRP A 72 -9.67 12.49 -8.91
C TRP A 72 -8.51 12.70 -9.89
#